data_AF-A0A2V9WR37-F1
#
_entry.id   AF-A0A2V9WR37-F1
#
_cell.length_a   1.000
_cell.length_b   1.000
_cell.length_c   1.000
_cell.angle_alpha   90.00
_cell.angle_beta   90.00
_cell.angle_gamma   90.00
#
_symmetry.space_group_name_H-M   'P 1'
#
loop_
_entity.id
_entity.type
_entity.pdbx_description
1 polymer ?
#
loop_
_entity_poly.entity_id
_entity_poly.type
_entity_poly.pdbx_seq_one_letter_code
_entity_poly.pdbx_strand_id
1 'polypeptide(L)'
;MESKSLRFAVIGDSGTDEREQYEIAKETEIYRQKVGFDFVIMLGDNIYRGHLSKDFAEKFEQPYKLLLDAGVKFYASLGNHDDSS
;
A
#
# COMPACT_ATOMS: atom_id res chain seq x y z
N MET A 1 -6.16 22.37 8.53
CA MET A 1 -4.95 21.99 7.76
C MET A 1 -4.65 23.10 6.77
N GLU A 2 -3.36 23.40 6.53
CA GLU A 2 -2.92 24.43 5.58
C GLU A 2 -3.30 24.08 4.13
N SER A 3 -3.73 25.06 3.34
CA SER A 3 -4.30 24.85 1.99
C SER A 3 -3.28 24.50 0.89
N LYS A 4 -1.98 24.51 1.19
CA LYS A 4 -0.88 24.25 0.24
C LYS A 4 0.06 23.12 0.66
N SER A 5 -0.35 22.25 1.58
CA SER A 5 0.48 21.12 1.98
C SER A 5 0.34 19.95 1.00
N LEU A 6 1.48 19.34 0.65
CA LEU A 6 1.53 18.03 0.02
C LEU A 6 1.36 16.97 1.12
N ARG A 7 0.51 15.99 0.87
CA ARG A 7 0.21 14.91 1.82
C ARG A 7 0.26 13.58 1.09
N PHE A 8 0.90 12.61 1.72
CA PHE A 8 1.07 11.25 1.24
C PHE A 8 1.26 10.32 2.42
N ALA A 9 0.94 9.04 2.23
CA ALA A 9 1.30 8.00 3.18
C ALA A 9 2.63 7.35 2.79
N VAL A 10 3.30 6.74 3.77
CA VAL A 10 4.50 5.94 3.56
C VAL A 10 4.27 4.60 4.23
N ILE A 11 4.53 3.51 3.50
CA ILE A 11 4.46 2.14 3.99
C ILE A 11 5.71 1.36 3.55
N GLY A 12 5.98 0.24 4.18
CA GLY A 12 7.03 -0.71 3.81
C GLY A 12 6.73 -2.04 4.48
N ASP A 13 7.48 -3.08 4.13
CA ASP A 13 7.36 -4.41 4.73
C ASP A 13 5.90 -4.90 4.73
N SER A 14 5.30 -4.86 3.54
CA SER A 14 3.89 -5.16 3.29
C SER A 14 3.74 -6.34 2.32
N GLY A 15 2.52 -6.81 2.11
CA GLY A 15 2.28 -7.89 1.16
C GLY A 15 2.51 -9.29 1.73
N THR A 16 2.06 -9.50 2.95
CA THR A 16 2.02 -10.81 3.60
C THR A 16 0.71 -11.56 3.32
N ASP A 17 -0.35 -10.86 2.88
CA ASP A 17 -1.73 -11.37 2.85
C ASP A 17 -2.24 -11.79 4.25
N GLU A 18 -1.69 -11.18 5.30
CA GLU A 18 -2.12 -11.40 6.67
C GLU A 18 -3.14 -10.35 7.12
N ARG A 19 -3.95 -10.72 8.11
CA ARG A 19 -5.06 -9.91 8.62
C ARG A 19 -4.63 -8.49 9.01
N GLU A 20 -3.47 -8.36 9.61
CA GLU A 20 -2.87 -7.11 10.08
C GLU A 20 -2.67 -6.13 8.92
N GLN A 21 -2.30 -6.62 7.74
CA GLN A 21 -2.15 -5.79 6.54
C GLN A 21 -3.49 -5.16 6.13
N TYR A 22 -4.58 -5.94 6.16
CA TYR A 22 -5.92 -5.44 5.85
C TYR A 22 -6.42 -4.43 6.90
N GLU A 23 -6.13 -4.67 8.17
CA GLU A 23 -6.49 -3.73 9.26
C GLU A 23 -5.76 -2.40 9.11
N ILE A 24 -4.45 -2.42 8.81
CA ILE A 24 -3.66 -1.21 8.54
C ILE A 24 -4.17 -0.49 7.29
N ALA A 25 -4.48 -1.22 6.21
CA ALA A 25 -5.01 -0.62 4.97
C ALA A 25 -6.35 0.07 5.21
N LYS A 26 -7.24 -0.53 6.01
CA LYS A 26 -8.52 0.05 6.40
C LYS A 26 -8.35 1.33 7.22
N GLU A 27 -7.47 1.32 8.24
CA GLU A 27 -7.20 2.52 9.04
C GLU A 27 -6.54 3.63 8.21
N THR A 28 -5.70 3.25 7.24
CA THR A 28 -5.10 4.17 6.28
C THR A 28 -6.17 4.88 5.44
N GLU A 29 -7.18 4.16 4.95
CA GLU A 29 -8.32 4.75 4.23
C GLU A 29 -9.16 5.66 5.13
N ILE A 30 -9.48 5.23 6.36
CA ILE A 30 -10.21 6.06 7.34
C ILE A 30 -9.45 7.37 7.60
N TYR A 31 -8.13 7.29 7.71
CA TYR A 31 -7.30 8.48 7.90
C TYR A 31 -7.27 9.35 6.64
N ARG A 32 -7.13 8.76 5.45
CA ARG A 32 -7.18 9.46 4.16
C ARG A 32 -8.43 10.31 4.02
N GLN A 33 -9.59 9.80 4.40
CA GLN A 33 -10.86 10.54 4.33
C GLN A 33 -10.86 11.80 5.23
N LYS A 34 -10.10 11.78 6.33
CA LYS A 34 -9.99 12.92 7.25
C LYS A 34 -8.93 13.92 6.81
N VAL A 35 -7.77 13.44 6.36
CA VAL A 35 -6.62 14.30 6.10
C VAL A 35 -6.40 14.63 4.65
N GLY A 36 -6.91 13.82 3.72
CA GLY A 36 -6.76 13.96 2.27
C GLY A 36 -5.31 13.74 1.79
N PHE A 37 -5.04 12.58 1.20
CA PHE A 37 -3.83 12.35 0.41
C PHE A 37 -4.15 11.56 -0.85
N ASP A 38 -3.34 11.75 -1.89
CA ASP A 38 -3.61 11.20 -3.23
C ASP A 38 -2.66 10.08 -3.62
N PHE A 39 -1.60 9.84 -2.84
CA PHE A 39 -0.65 8.77 -3.11
C PHE A 39 0.05 8.23 -1.86
N VAL A 40 0.65 7.05 -2.05
CA VAL A 40 1.45 6.31 -1.07
C VAL A 40 2.83 6.02 -1.69
N ILE A 41 3.88 6.17 -0.88
CA ILE A 41 5.23 5.69 -1.20
C ILE A 41 5.44 4.35 -0.49
N MET A 42 5.88 3.33 -1.22
CA MET A 42 6.24 2.03 -0.66
C MET A 42 7.76 1.86 -0.63
N LEU A 43 8.31 1.59 0.55
CA LEU A 43 9.74 1.57 0.82
C LEU A 43 10.45 0.27 0.43
N GLY A 44 9.72 -0.70 -0.16
CA GLY A 44 10.22 -2.02 -0.47
C GLY A 44 9.58 -3.11 0.39
N ASP A 45 9.91 -4.35 0.04
CA ASP A 45 9.30 -5.56 0.57
C ASP A 45 7.79 -5.48 0.44
N ASN A 46 7.34 -5.41 -0.82
CA ASN A 46 5.97 -5.18 -1.21
C ASN A 46 5.19 -6.49 -1.42
N ILE A 47 5.87 -7.59 -1.75
CA ILE A 47 5.29 -8.92 -1.97
C ILE A 47 6.16 -9.98 -1.32
N TYR A 48 5.70 -10.58 -0.22
CA TYR A 48 6.40 -11.70 0.40
C TYR A 48 6.04 -13.03 -0.25
N ARG A 49 7.06 -13.85 -0.56
CA ARG A 49 6.96 -15.25 -1.02
C ARG A 49 6.10 -15.43 -2.27
N GLY A 50 6.74 -15.48 -3.44
CA GLY A 50 6.06 -15.76 -4.72
C GLY A 50 5.73 -14.48 -5.47
N HIS A 51 5.84 -14.54 -6.80
CA HIS A 51 5.73 -13.38 -7.69
C HIS A 51 4.84 -13.70 -8.91
N LEU A 52 3.83 -14.55 -8.72
CA LEU A 52 2.85 -14.85 -9.75
C LEU A 52 1.75 -13.79 -9.72
N SER A 53 0.97 -13.66 -10.80
CA SER A 53 -0.13 -12.67 -10.87
C SER A 53 -1.13 -12.77 -9.70
N LYS A 54 -1.36 -13.98 -9.18
CA LYS A 54 -2.21 -14.19 -8.00
C LYS A 54 -1.62 -13.56 -6.73
N ASP A 55 -0.30 -13.54 -6.58
CA ASP A 55 0.37 -12.98 -5.40
C ASP A 55 0.18 -11.46 -5.37
N PHE A 56 0.23 -10.79 -6.53
CA PHE A 56 -0.10 -9.35 -6.61
C PHE A 56 -1.57 -9.08 -6.25
N ALA A 57 -2.49 -9.93 -6.68
CA ALA A 57 -3.90 -9.79 -6.35
C ALA A 57 -4.14 -9.93 -4.83
N GLU A 58 -3.60 -10.99 -4.22
CA GLU A 58 -3.80 -11.32 -2.80
C GLU A 58 -3.01 -10.41 -1.86
N LYS A 59 -1.78 -10.02 -2.22
CA LYS A 59 -0.86 -9.30 -1.31
C LYS A 59 -0.84 -7.79 -1.52
N PHE A 60 -1.39 -7.29 -2.62
CA PHE A 60 -1.44 -5.85 -2.89
C PHE A 60 -2.85 -5.37 -3.25
N GLU A 61 -3.45 -5.91 -4.31
CA GLU A 61 -4.70 -5.36 -4.83
C GLU A 61 -5.87 -5.52 -3.86
N GLN A 62 -6.00 -6.68 -3.21
CA GLN A 62 -7.07 -6.95 -2.25
C GLN A 62 -6.90 -6.16 -0.93
N PRO A 63 -5.74 -6.17 -0.25
CA PRO A 63 -5.54 -5.40 0.97
C PRO A 63 -5.79 -3.91 0.78
N TYR A 64 -5.29 -3.34 -0.32
CA TYR A 64 -5.36 -1.90 -0.59
C TYR A 64 -6.54 -1.50 -1.50
N LYS A 65 -7.48 -2.39 -1.75
CA LYS A 65 -8.60 -2.18 -2.70
C LYS A 65 -9.34 -0.87 -2.48
N LEU A 66 -9.65 -0.52 -1.22
CA LEU A 66 -10.38 0.71 -0.90
C LEU A 66 -9.62 1.97 -1.30
N LEU A 67 -8.29 1.98 -1.13
CA LEU A 67 -7.42 3.09 -1.54
C LEU A 67 -7.31 3.15 -3.08
N LEU A 68 -7.15 1.99 -3.73
CA LEU A 68 -7.07 1.88 -5.19
C LEU A 68 -8.37 2.35 -5.87
N ASP A 69 -9.52 1.90 -5.37
CA ASP A 69 -10.84 2.31 -5.86
C ASP A 69 -11.06 3.83 -5.67
N ALA A 70 -10.46 4.43 -4.64
CA ALA A 70 -10.47 5.87 -4.40
C ALA A 70 -9.46 6.65 -5.27
N GLY A 71 -8.73 5.98 -6.16
CA GLY A 71 -7.75 6.58 -7.08
C GLY A 71 -6.40 6.92 -6.44
N VAL A 72 -6.12 6.41 -5.24
CA VAL A 72 -4.83 6.60 -4.58
C VAL A 72 -3.74 5.88 -5.36
N LYS A 73 -2.68 6.60 -5.72
CA LYS A 73 -1.54 6.03 -6.46
C LYS A 73 -0.50 5.43 -5.51
N PHE A 74 0.10 4.32 -5.88
CA PHE A 74 1.19 3.70 -5.13
C PHE A 74 2.49 3.80 -5.95
N TYR A 75 3.55 4.32 -5.33
CA TYR A 75 4.88 4.43 -5.92
C TYR A 75 5.85 3.58 -5.10
N ALA A 76 6.27 2.44 -5.66
CA ALA A 76 7.07 1.46 -4.94
C ALA A 76 8.53 1.49 -5.36
N SER A 77 9.43 1.39 -4.38
CA SER A 77 10.79 0.84 -4.58
C SER A 77 10.79 -0.66 -4.33
N LEU A 78 11.80 -1.37 -4.85
CA LEU A 78 12.03 -2.79 -4.57
C LEU A 78 12.84 -2.95 -3.28
N GLY A 79 12.42 -3.89 -2.44
CA GLY A 79 13.20 -4.41 -1.30
C GLY A 79 13.81 -5.78 -1.59
N ASN A 80 14.46 -6.37 -0.59
CA ASN A 80 15.13 -7.67 -0.74
C ASN A 80 14.17 -8.85 -0.85
N HIS A 81 12.91 -8.70 -0.44
CA HIS A 81 11.88 -9.74 -0.64
C HIS A 81 11.15 -9.63 -1.97
N ASP A 82 11.32 -8.54 -2.71
CA ASP A 82 10.67 -8.31 -4.00
C ASP A 82 11.47 -8.89 -5.18
N ASP A 83 12.75 -9.20 -4.98
CA ASP A 83 13.57 -9.86 -5.99
C ASP A 83 13.34 -11.38 -5.97
N SER A 84 13.22 -11.95 -7.17
CA SER A 84 13.02 -13.38 -7.39
C SER A 84 14.33 -14.14 -7.62
N SER A 85 15.47 -13.44 -7.61
CA SER A 85 16.80 -13.97 -7.88
C SER A 85 17.43 -14.77 -6.74
#